data_AF-I4VMG9-F1
#
_entry.id   AF-I4VMG9-F1
#
_cell.length_a   1.000
_cell.length_b   1.000
_cell.length_c   1.000
_cell.angle_alpha   90.00
_cell.angle_beta   90.00
_cell.angle_gamma   90.00
#
_symmetry.space_group_name_H-M   'P 1'
#
loop_
_entity.id
_entity.type
_entity.pdbx_description
1 polymer ?
#
loop_
_entity_poly.entity_id
_entity_poly.type
_entity_poly.pdbx_seq_one_letter_code
_entity_poly.pdbx_strand_id
1 'polypeptide(L)' 'MTTKTAWITGATSGFGAATVERFVSEGWRVIASGRRADRLQKLVDAHGADRVHA' A
#
# COMPACT_ATOMS: atom_id res chain seq x y z
N MET A 1 -6.02 9.61 18.64
CA MET A 1 -6.88 9.24 17.49
C MET A 1 -6.29 8.00 16.83
N THR A 2 -7.10 7.01 16.48
CA THR A 2 -6.62 5.75 15.89
C THR A 2 -6.45 5.93 14.38
N THR A 3 -5.24 5.68 13.86
CA THR A 3 -4.99 5.66 12.40
C THR A 3 -5.68 4.45 11.78
N LYS A 4 -6.44 4.66 10.69
CA LYS A 4 -7.11 3.57 9.99
C LYS A 4 -6.13 2.78 9.12
N THR A 5 -6.40 1.49 8.96
CA THR A 5 -5.59 0.57 8.13
C THR A 5 -6.45 -0.10 7.08
N ALA A 6 -5.96 -0.16 5.83
CA ALA A 6 -6.59 -0.89 4.73
C ALA A 6 -5.71 -2.06 4.29
N TRP A 7 -6.32 -3.21 4.01
CA TRP A 7 -5.63 -4.34 3.36
C TRP A 7 -6.04 -4.39 1.89
N ILE A 8 -5.07 -4.22 0.99
CA ILE A 8 -5.28 -4.18 -0.45
C ILE A 8 -4.64 -5.41 -1.07
N THR A 9 -5.46 -6.27 -1.68
CA THR A 9 -5.00 -7.40 -2.48
C THR A 9 -4.84 -6.98 -3.94
N GLY A 10 -3.92 -7.62 -4.66
CA GLY A 10 -3.60 -7.20 -6.03
C GLY A 10 -3.00 -5.79 -6.10
N ALA A 11 -2.33 -5.36 -5.02
CA ALA A 11 -1.86 -3.98 -4.83
C ALA A 11 -0.82 -3.50 -5.86
N THR A 12 -0.17 -4.42 -6.57
CA THR A 12 1.03 -4.11 -7.38
C THR A 12 0.77 -3.53 -8.77
N SER A 13 -0.48 -3.30 -9.18
CA SER A 13 -0.80 -2.77 -10.52
C SER A 13 -2.23 -2.25 -10.63
N GLY A 14 -2.47 -1.37 -11.62
CA GLY A 14 -3.80 -0.90 -11.98
C GLY A 14 -4.54 -0.30 -10.79
N PHE A 15 -5.79 -0.72 -10.61
CA PHE A 15 -6.64 -0.21 -9.52
C PHE A 15 -6.07 -0.46 -8.12
N GLY A 16 -5.41 -1.60 -7.89
CA GLY A 16 -4.78 -1.91 -6.61
C GLY A 16 -3.70 -0.88 -6.24
N ALA A 17 -2.84 -0.53 -7.19
CA ALA A 17 -1.78 0.46 -6.97
C ALA A 17 -2.37 1.86 -6.73
N ALA A 18 -3.35 2.28 -7.54
CA ALA A 18 -4.04 3.55 -7.36
C ALA A 18 -4.79 3.63 -6.01
N THR A 19 -5.28 2.49 -5.51
CA THR A 19 -5.93 2.42 -4.20
C THR A 19 -4.90 2.61 -3.08
N VAL A 20 -3.72 1.99 -3.16
CA VAL A 20 -2.64 2.22 -2.19
C VAL A 20 -2.31 3.72 -2.12
N GLU A 21 -2.07 4.34 -3.27
CA GLU A 21 -1.75 5.77 -3.37
C GLU A 21 -2.85 6.64 -2.76
N ARG A 22 -4.12 6.35 -3.07
CA ARG A 22 -5.26 7.10 -2.54
C ARG A 22 -5.33 7.02 -1.01
N PHE A 23 -5.28 5.82 -0.45
CA PHE A 23 -5.40 5.63 1.00
C PHE A 23 -4.22 6.23 1.77
N VAL A 24 -2.99 6.07 1.26
CA VAL A 24 -1.81 6.71 1.87
C VAL A 24 -1.94 8.23 1.85
N SER A 25 -2.44 8.83 0.75
CA SER A 25 -2.64 10.28 0.66
C SER A 25 -3.69 10.82 1.65
N GLU A 26 -4.64 9.98 2.06
CA GLU A 26 -5.64 10.30 3.08
C GLU A 26 -5.13 10.03 4.53
N GLY A 27 -3.86 9.65 4.69
CA GLY A 27 -3.24 9.41 6.00
C GLY A 27 -3.52 8.02 6.59
N TRP A 28 -3.96 7.06 5.78
CA TRP A 28 -4.14 5.69 6.22
C TRP A 28 -2.83 4.91 6.15
N ARG A 29 -2.76 3.82 6.93
CA ARG A 29 -1.78 2.76 6.72
C ARG A 29 -2.33 1.73 5.76
N VAL A 30 -1.45 1.12 4.97
CA VAL A 30 -1.82 0.11 3.98
C VAL A 30 -0.99 -1.15 4.19
N ILE A 31 -1.65 -2.30 4.22
CA ILE A 31 -1.03 -3.60 4.01
C ILE A 31 -1.29 -3.97 2.55
N ALA A 32 -0.24 -4.11 1.75
CA ALA A 32 -0.30 -4.43 0.34
C ALA A 32 0.02 -5.92 0.14
N SER A 33 -0.83 -6.68 -0.55
CA SER A 33 -0.53 -8.07 -0.89
C SER A 33 -0.66 -8.35 -2.38
N GLY A 34 0.18 -9.27 -2.86
CA GLY A 34 0.26 -9.64 -4.27
C GLY A 34 1.30 -10.73 -4.50
N ARG A 35 1.39 -11.22 -5.75
CA ARG A 35 2.30 -12.32 -6.12
C ARG A 35 3.72 -11.88 -6.46
N ARG A 36 3.92 -10.57 -6.69
CA ARG A 36 5.16 -10.01 -7.25
C ARG A 36 5.88 -9.20 -6.17
N ALA A 37 6.80 -9.85 -5.46
CA ALA A 37 7.51 -9.26 -4.33
C ALA A 37 8.32 -8.00 -4.71
N ASP A 38 8.93 -7.99 -5.90
CA ASP A 38 9.66 -6.83 -6.43
C ASP A 38 8.76 -5.59 -6.57
N ARG A 39 7.50 -5.77 -6.97
CA ARG A 39 6.55 -4.67 -7.11
C ARG A 39 5.95 -4.23 -5.78
N LEU A 40 5.80 -5.17 -4.85
CA LEU A 40 5.41 -4.86 -3.48
C LEU A 40 6.47 -3.99 -2.80
N GLN A 41 7.74 -4.36 -2.93
CA GLN A 41 8.85 -3.57 -2.39
C GLN A 41 8.87 -2.14 -2.96
N LYS A 42 8.60 -1.97 -4.27
CA LYS A 42 8.47 -0.63 -4.87
C LYS A 42 7.39 0.24 -4.22
N LEU A 43 6.28 -0.35 -3.76
CA LEU A 43 5.24 0.40 -3.03
C LEU A 43 5.72 0.83 -1.65
N VAL A 44 6.44 -0.06 -0.94
CA VAL A 44 7.05 0.25 0.36
C VAL A 44 8.09 1.36 0.21
N ASP A 45 8.97 1.26 -0.80
CA ASP A 45 10.01 2.24 -1.08
C ASP A 45 9.43 3.61 -1.45
N ALA A 46 8.33 3.64 -2.19
CA ALA A 46 7.67 4.88 -2.63
C ALA A 46 6.93 5.61 -1.51
N HIS A 47 6.39 4.89 -0.52
CA HIS A 47 5.50 5.47 0.49
C HIS A 47 6.05 5.42 1.93
N GLY A 48 7.14 4.70 2.16
CA GLY A 48 7.73 4.48 3.47
C GLY A 48 7.11 3.30 4.23
N ALA A 49 7.96 2.53 4.92
CA ALA A 49 7.56 1.35 5.68
C ALA A 49 6.65 1.65 6.88
N ASP A 50 6.56 2.91 7.32
CA ASP A 50 5.63 3.38 8.35
C ASP A 50 4.19 3.50 7.84
N ARG A 51 4.02 3.64 6.51
CA ARG A 51 2.71 3.84 5.85
C ARG A 51 2.27 2.63 5.05
N VAL A 52 3.19 1.95 4.37
CA VAL A 52 2.91 0.77 3.55
C VAL A 52 3.76 -0.40 4.00
N HIS A 53 3.09 -1.51 4.33
CA HIS A 53 3.72 -2.80 4.59
C HIS A 53 3.34 -3.79 3.48
N ALA A 54 4.22 -4.72 3.14
CA ALA A 54 3.99 -5.68 2.08
C ALA A 54 4.56 -7.07 2.37
#